data_AF-A0A378MYE0-F1
#
_entry.id   AF-A0A378MYE0-F1
#
_cell.length_a   1.000
_cell.length_b   1.000
_cell.length_c   1.000
_cell.angle_alpha   90.00
_cell.angle_beta   90.00
_cell.angle_gamma   90.00
#
_symmetry.space_group_name_H-M   'P 1'
#
loop_
_entity.id
_entity.type
_entity.pdbx_description
1 polymer ?
#
loop_
_entity_poly.entity_id
_entity_poly.type
_entity_poly.pdbx_seq_one_letter_code
_entity_poly.pdbx_strand_id
1 'polypeptide(L)'
;MWRMEHLPIVPEQWKLIPKKETLKQFKVVEKLIKKADVLVNAGDPDREGQLLVDEVFGYLNLSAERKSQIQRCLVSDLNRMR
;
A
#
# COMPACT_ATOMS: atom_id res chain seq x y z
N MET A 1 4.60 0.55 31.04
CA MET A 1 5.76 -0.24 31.51
C MET A 1 5.68 -1.60 30.83
N TRP A 2 6.78 -2.08 30.23
CA TRP A 2 6.83 -3.39 29.59
C TRP A 2 6.90 -4.50 30.66
N ARG A 3 6.27 -5.65 30.44
CA ARG A 3 6.22 -6.77 31.39
C ARG A 3 6.39 -8.11 30.68
N MET A 4 7.14 -9.03 31.29
CA MET A 4 7.39 -10.37 30.73
C MET A 4 6.12 -11.20 30.58
N GLU A 5 5.13 -10.99 31.46
CA GLU A 5 3.82 -11.65 31.42
C GLU A 5 2.98 -11.33 30.16
N HIS A 6 3.34 -10.26 29.42
CA HIS A 6 2.68 -9.91 28.16
C HIS A 6 3.31 -10.57 26.93
N LEU A 7 4.40 -11.32 27.10
CA LEU A 7 5.09 -11.99 26.01
C LEU A 7 4.61 -13.46 25.88
N PRO A 8 4.52 -13.98 24.65
CA PRO A 8 4.79 -13.30 23.38
C PRO A 8 3.62 -12.40 22.95
N ILE A 9 3.94 -11.24 22.36
CA ILE A 9 2.92 -10.38 21.73
C ILE A 9 2.68 -10.89 20.31
N VAL A 10 1.61 -11.67 20.13
CA VAL A 10 1.16 -12.16 18.82
C VAL A 10 -0.21 -11.56 18.54
N PRO A 11 -0.32 -10.55 17.65
CA PRO A 11 -1.61 -9.97 17.31
C PRO A 11 -2.53 -10.99 16.63
N GLU A 12 -3.77 -11.08 17.07
CA GLU A 12 -4.81 -11.81 16.30
C GLU A 12 -5.09 -11.13 14.96
N GLN A 13 -4.98 -9.80 14.94
CA GLN A 13 -5.14 -8.97 13.75
C GLN A 13 -4.02 -7.94 13.68
N TRP A 14 -3.31 -7.94 12.55
CA TRP A 14 -2.28 -6.95 12.27
C TRP A 14 -2.92 -5.60 11.96
N LYS A 15 -2.39 -4.55 12.60
CA LYS A 15 -2.83 -3.17 12.39
C LYS A 15 -1.73 -2.39 11.68
N LEU A 16 -2.04 -1.88 10.50
CA LEU A 16 -1.19 -0.93 9.79
C LEU A 16 -1.48 0.48 10.28
N ILE A 17 -0.43 1.27 10.54
CA ILE A 17 -0.53 2.65 11.00
C ILE A 17 0.29 3.52 10.05
N PRO A 18 -0.32 4.51 9.36
CA PRO A 18 0.43 5.43 8.51
C PRO A 18 1.48 6.20 9.31
N LYS A 19 2.69 6.30 8.76
CA LYS A 19 3.78 7.10 9.35
C LYS A 19 3.36 8.57 9.40
N LYS A 20 3.59 9.24 10.53
CA LYS A 20 3.11 10.61 10.78
C LYS A 20 3.76 11.61 9.81
N GLU A 21 5.02 11.37 9.48
CA GLU A 21 5.86 12.21 8.63
C GLU A 21 5.34 12.25 7.18
N THR A 22 4.80 11.12 6.70
CA THR A 22 4.30 10.97 5.32
C THR A 22 2.78 11.05 5.20
N LEU A 23 2.07 11.32 6.30
CA LEU A 23 0.60 11.34 6.35
C LEU A 23 -0.01 12.34 5.36
N LYS A 24 0.66 13.46 5.09
CA LYS A 24 0.21 14.45 4.10
C LYS A 24 0.13 13.83 2.69
N GLN A 25 1.18 13.13 2.28
CA GLN A 25 1.24 12.46 0.98
C GLN A 25 0.22 11.31 0.91
N PHE A 26 0.12 10.53 1.98
CA PHE A 26 -0.87 9.46 2.08
C PHE A 26 -2.30 9.97 1.84
N LYS A 27 -2.69 11.09 2.46
CA LYS A 27 -4.03 11.69 2.26
C LYS A 27 -4.27 12.17 0.83
N VAL A 28 -3.24 12.61 0.12
CA VAL A 28 -3.36 12.96 -1.31
C VAL A 28 -3.65 11.71 -2.13
N VAL A 29 -2.86 10.65 -1.92
CA VAL A 29 -3.03 9.37 -2.61
C VAL A 29 -4.40 8.75 -2.32
N GLU A 30 -4.84 8.75 -1.06
CA GLU A 30 -6.18 8.29 -0.65
C GLU A 30 -7.30 8.99 -1.44
N LYS A 31 -7.23 10.33 -1.55
CA LYS A 31 -8.24 11.12 -2.28
C LYS A 31 -8.24 10.77 -3.77
N LEU A 32 -7.08 10.54 -4.37
CA LEU A 32 -6.95 10.16 -5.77
C LEU A 32 -7.51 8.76 -6.01
N ILE A 33 -7.15 7.79 -5.16
CA ILE A 33 -7.64 6.40 -5.26
C ILE A 33 -9.17 6.37 -5.18
N LYS A 34 -9.78 7.17 -4.29
CA LYS A 34 -11.25 7.23 -4.17
C LYS A 34 -11.94 7.78 -5.42
N LYS A 35 -11.28 8.63 -6.20
CA LYS A 35 -11.81 9.26 -7.41
C LYS A 35 -11.45 8.52 -8.70
N ALA A 36 -10.42 7.69 -8.69
CA ALA A 36 -9.90 7.05 -9.89
C ALA A 36 -10.80 5.91 -10.37
N ASP A 37 -11.10 5.92 -11.66
CA ASP A 37 -11.78 4.82 -12.36
C ASP A 37 -10.84 3.62 -12.57
N VAL A 38 -9.55 3.90 -12.81
CA VAL A 38 -8.52 2.90 -13.05
C VAL A 38 -7.37 3.08 -12.06
N LEU A 39 -6.92 1.97 -11.47
CA LEU A 39 -5.76 1.93 -10.58
C LEU A 39 -4.65 1.10 -11.21
N VAL A 40 -3.43 1.65 -11.19
CA VAL A 40 -2.23 0.98 -11.70
C VAL A 40 -1.17 1.00 -10.60
N ASN A 41 -0.73 -0.18 -10.16
CA ASN A 41 0.42 -0.34 -9.27
C ASN A 41 1.70 -0.17 -10.10
N ALA A 42 2.43 0.91 -9.84
CA ALA A 42 3.71 1.23 -10.46
C ALA A 42 4.87 1.23 -9.45
N GLY A 43 4.75 0.48 -8.34
CA GLY A 43 5.87 0.25 -7.44
C GLY A 43 7.02 -0.48 -8.13
N ASP A 44 8.21 -0.51 -7.51
CA ASP A 44 9.37 -1.19 -8.07
C ASP A 44 9.08 -2.67 -8.37
N PRO A 45 9.67 -3.25 -9.43
CA PRO A 45 9.42 -4.63 -9.87
C PRO A 45 10.08 -5.67 -8.96
N ASP A 46 9.96 -5.50 -7.64
CA ASP A 46 10.43 -6.42 -6.62
C ASP A 46 9.33 -6.73 -5.58
N ARG A 47 9.69 -7.48 -4.54
CA ARG A 47 8.75 -7.90 -3.49
C ARG A 47 8.30 -6.74 -2.60
N GLU A 48 9.18 -5.80 -2.31
CA GLU A 48 8.89 -4.69 -1.40
C GLU A 48 8.04 -3.62 -2.10
N GLY A 49 8.37 -3.28 -3.34
CA GLY A 49 7.60 -2.36 -4.17
C GLY A 49 6.18 -2.85 -4.41
N GLN A 50 5.99 -4.16 -4.58
CA GLN A 50 4.65 -4.76 -4.62
C GLN A 50 3.91 -4.57 -3.29
N LEU A 51 4.53 -4.99 -2.17
CA LEU A 51 3.92 -4.97 -0.84
C LEU A 51 3.54 -3.54 -0.43
N LEU A 52 4.43 -2.57 -0.66
CA LEU A 52 4.23 -1.18 -0.26
C LEU A 52 2.95 -0.59 -0.84
N VAL A 53 2.70 -0.81 -2.14
CA VAL A 53 1.51 -0.27 -2.81
C VAL A 53 0.26 -1.08 -2.45
N ASP A 54 0.39 -2.41 -2.34
CA ASP A 54 -0.73 -3.28 -1.96
C ASP A 54 -1.23 -3.01 -0.54
N GLU A 55 -0.33 -2.69 0.41
CA GLU A 55 -0.68 -2.28 1.77
C GLU A 55 -1.52 -1.00 1.78
N VAL A 56 -1.26 -0.06 0.88
CA VAL A 56 -2.09 1.16 0.74
C VAL A 56 -3.50 0.79 0.28
N PHE A 57 -3.65 -0.07 -0.73
CA PHE A 57 -4.97 -0.53 -1.19
C PHE A 57 -5.70 -1.36 -0.13
N GLY A 58 -4.96 -2.19 0.61
CA GLY A 58 -5.45 -2.99 1.73
C GLY A 58 -5.96 -2.11 2.86
N TYR A 59 -5.16 -1.12 3.28
CA TYR A 59 -5.52 -0.17 4.34
C TYR A 59 -6.76 0.67 3.99
N LEU A 60 -6.93 1.03 2.71
CA LEU A 60 -8.10 1.77 2.22
C LEU A 60 -9.35 0.91 2.03
N ASN A 61 -9.28 -0.40 2.32
CA ASN A 61 -10.40 -1.34 2.21
C ASN A 61 -11.11 -1.31 0.85
N LEU A 62 -10.33 -1.28 -0.24
CA LEU A 62 -10.91 -1.37 -1.59
C LEU A 62 -11.74 -2.65 -1.74
N SER A 63 -12.88 -2.54 -2.44
CA SER A 63 -13.75 -3.69 -2.71
C SER A 63 -13.03 -4.78 -3.52
N ALA A 64 -13.49 -6.02 -3.41
CA ALA A 64 -12.90 -7.14 -4.14
C ALA A 64 -12.89 -6.91 -5.66
N GLU A 65 -13.96 -6.31 -6.19
CA GLU A 65 -14.08 -5.96 -7.61
C GLU A 65 -13.06 -4.89 -8.03
N ARG A 66 -12.89 -3.82 -7.24
CA ARG A 66 -11.88 -2.80 -7.56
C ARG A 66 -10.47 -3.38 -7.48
N LYS A 67 -10.21 -4.27 -6.51
CA LYS A 67 -8.92 -4.95 -6.36
C LYS A 67 -8.60 -5.86 -7.55
N SER A 68 -9.57 -6.59 -8.10
CA SER A 68 -9.35 -7.47 -9.25
C SER A 68 -9.08 -6.71 -10.56
N GLN A 69 -9.48 -5.44 -10.63
CA GLN A 69 -9.24 -4.57 -11.78
C GLN A 69 -7.93 -3.77 -11.69
N ILE A 70 -7.19 -3.84 -10.58
CA ILE A 70 -5.90 -3.15 -10.43
C ILE A 70 -4.90 -3.74 -11.41
N GLN A 71 -4.27 -2.87 -12.20
CA GLN A 71 -3.23 -3.26 -13.16
C GLN A 71 -1.85 -3.11 -12.53
N ARG A 72 -0.85 -3.78 -13.11
CA ARG A 72 0.56 -3.67 -12.70
C ARG A 72 1.40 -3.13 -13.85
N CYS A 73 2.12 -2.05 -13.60
CA CYS A 73 3.11 -1.49 -14.52
C CYS A 73 4.52 -1.80 -14.00
N LEU A 74 5.25 -2.67 -14.70
CA LEU A 74 6.61 -3.05 -14.34
C LEU A 74 7.59 -2.18 -15.11
N VAL A 75 8.32 -1.32 -14.40
CA VAL A 75 9.32 -0.42 -14.98
C VAL A 75 10.70 -0.85 -14.47
N SER A 76 11.58 -1.24 -15.39
CA SER A 76 12.96 -1.64 -15.08
C SER A 76 14.00 -0.60 -15.54
N ASP A 77 13.59 0.37 -16.36
CA ASP A 77 14.41 1.46 -16.85
C ASP A 77 13.54 2.72 -16.98
N LEU A 78 14.10 3.88 -16.63
CA LEU A 78 13.46 5.20 -16.70
C LEU A 78 13.73 5.90 -18.04
N ASN A 79 14.48 5.27 -18.94
CA ASN A 79 14.74 5.77 -20.28
C ASN A 79 13.47 5.76 -21.13
N ARG A 80 13.21 6.88 -21.80
CA ARG A 80 12.20 6.93 -22.85
C ARG A 80 12.71 6.16 -24.06
N MET A 81 11.95 5.17 -24.54
CA MET A 81 12.26 4.53 -25.81
C MET A 81 12.17 5.58 -26.92
N ARG A 82 13.30 5.83 -27.60
CA ARG A 82 13.46 6.75 -28.72
C ARG A 82 13.27 6.01 -30.04
#